data_AF-A0A368VYH6-F1
#
_entry.id   AF-A0A368VYH6-F1
#
_cell.length_a   1.000
_cell.length_b   1.000
_cell.length_c   1.000
_cell.angle_alpha   90.00
_cell.angle_beta   90.00
_cell.angle_gamma   90.00
#
_symmetry.space_group_name_H-M   'P 1'
#
loop_
_entity.id
_entity.type
_entity.pdbx_description
1 polymer ?
#
loop_
_entity_poly.entity_id
_entity_poly.type
_entity_poly.pdbx_seq_one_letter_code
_entity_poly.pdbx_strand_id
1 'polypeptide(L)'
;MPQTWASDNTDAISSLKIQYGTSIVYPINTIGAHVTESPSHMLNRSASLETRGNVAYCGTFGYELDLTIITEEEKEIAKEQVTFYKENRRLIQFGDFYRLLSPFEGNEAAWMIVSEDRSEAIVSYFHVLAQPNCGFRSVRLQGLEANADYELLESGQVFGGDELMSVGLRVPVQLTRRDFTNKVWRLRKLP
;
A
#
# COMPACT_ATOMS: atom_id res chain seq x y z
N MET A 1 19.79 -1.15 15.87
CA MET A 1 18.43 -1.73 15.90
C MET A 1 17.98 -1.85 14.45
N PRO A 2 17.56 -3.03 13.95
CA PRO A 2 17.28 -3.23 12.52
C PRO A 2 15.97 -2.57 12.04
N GLN A 3 15.12 -2.18 12.99
CA GLN A 3 13.89 -1.40 12.76
C GLN A 3 13.72 -0.39 13.90
N THR A 4 12.91 0.64 13.71
CA THR A 4 12.58 1.62 14.76
C THR A 4 11.11 2.03 14.61
N TRP A 5 10.46 2.26 15.74
CA TRP A 5 9.09 2.76 15.77
C TRP A 5 9.01 4.13 15.09
N ALA A 6 8.25 4.23 13.99
CA ALA A 6 8.30 5.40 13.14
C ALA A 6 7.60 6.61 13.77
N SER A 7 6.49 6.37 14.48
CA SER A 7 5.72 7.41 15.17
C SER A 7 4.67 6.78 16.08
N ASP A 8 4.39 7.42 17.21
CA ASP A 8 3.20 7.10 18.03
C ASP A 8 1.89 7.47 17.31
N ASN A 9 1.95 8.26 16.23
CA ASN A 9 0.80 8.51 15.38
C ASN A 9 0.56 7.33 14.43
N THR A 10 -0.37 6.47 14.80
CA THR A 10 -0.80 5.29 14.05
C THR A 10 -2.08 5.51 13.22
N ASP A 11 -2.56 6.76 13.11
CA ASP A 11 -3.65 7.09 12.18
C ASP A 11 -3.21 6.80 10.74
N ALA A 12 -3.88 5.84 10.07
CA ALA A 12 -3.47 5.35 8.76
C ALA A 12 -3.26 6.47 7.71
N ILE A 13 -4.06 7.52 7.74
CA ILE A 13 -3.96 8.63 6.80
C ILE A 13 -2.77 9.52 7.10
N SER A 14 -2.50 9.79 8.38
CA SER A 14 -1.30 10.50 8.80
C SER A 14 -0.03 9.68 8.49
N SER A 15 -0.09 8.36 8.67
CA SER A 15 1.02 7.45 8.40
C SER A 15 1.45 7.47 6.93
N LEU A 16 0.56 7.76 5.96
CA LEU A 16 0.95 7.95 4.55
C LEU A 16 2.08 8.99 4.41
N LYS A 17 1.96 10.13 5.07
CA LYS A 17 2.97 11.20 5.02
C LYS A 17 4.23 10.84 5.81
N ILE A 18 4.06 10.22 6.97
CA ILE A 18 5.18 9.78 7.82
C ILE A 18 6.03 8.75 7.08
N GLN A 19 5.42 7.66 6.61
CA GLN A 19 6.11 6.60 5.88
C GLN A 19 6.73 7.12 4.58
N TYR A 20 6.01 7.96 3.82
CA TYR A 20 6.58 8.59 2.62
C TYR A 20 7.83 9.41 2.96
N GLY A 21 7.76 10.28 3.96
CA GLY A 21 8.88 11.12 4.39
C GLY A 21 10.07 10.30 4.90
N THR A 22 9.81 9.29 5.75
CA THR A 22 10.84 8.38 6.27
C THR A 22 11.52 7.60 5.15
N SER A 23 10.76 7.17 4.13
CA SER A 23 11.30 6.40 3.00
C SER A 23 12.30 7.17 2.11
N ILE A 24 12.40 8.50 2.26
CA ILE A 24 13.35 9.32 1.49
C ILE A 24 14.79 8.90 1.81
N VAL A 25 15.08 8.51 3.04
CA VAL A 25 16.42 8.15 3.52
C VAL A 25 16.50 6.71 4.01
N TYR A 26 15.43 6.20 4.61
CA TYR A 26 15.44 4.90 5.26
C TYR A 26 14.68 3.85 4.44
N PRO A 27 15.21 2.61 4.31
CA PRO A 27 14.49 1.53 3.66
C PRO A 27 13.25 1.12 4.49
N ILE A 28 12.19 0.70 3.83
CA ILE A 28 10.89 0.46 4.48
C ILE A 28 10.91 -0.66 5.53
N ASN A 29 11.83 -1.63 5.42
CA ASN A 29 12.02 -2.67 6.44
C ASN A 29 12.54 -2.14 7.79
N THR A 30 12.98 -0.88 7.86
CA THR A 30 13.36 -0.22 9.13
C THR A 30 12.20 0.52 9.79
N ILE A 31 11.06 0.68 9.10
CA ILE A 31 9.93 1.50 9.52
C ILE A 31 8.94 0.64 10.31
N GLY A 32 8.91 0.81 11.64
CA GLY A 32 7.88 0.22 12.49
C GLY A 32 6.50 0.78 12.16
N ALA A 33 5.56 -0.06 11.72
CA ALA A 33 4.20 0.33 11.34
C ALA A 33 3.20 -0.75 11.76
N HIS A 34 2.29 -0.41 12.67
CA HIS A 34 1.28 -1.33 13.18
C HIS A 34 -0.14 -0.91 12.79
N VAL A 35 -1.01 -1.91 12.65
CA VAL A 35 -2.46 -1.75 12.64
C VAL A 35 -2.90 -1.51 14.09
N THR A 36 -3.52 -0.36 14.36
CA THR A 36 -4.10 -0.03 15.67
C THR A 36 -5.61 0.09 15.59
N GLU A 37 -6.29 0.36 16.70
CA GLU A 37 -7.73 0.58 16.72
C GLU A 37 -8.22 1.77 15.88
N SER A 38 -9.52 1.74 15.58
CA SER A 38 -10.25 2.78 14.85
C SER A 38 -11.57 3.04 15.58
N PRO A 39 -11.91 4.28 15.99
CA PRO A 39 -11.19 5.52 15.70
C PRO A 39 -9.78 5.58 16.30
N SER A 40 -8.84 6.25 15.63
CA SER A 40 -7.47 6.43 16.14
C SER A 40 -7.47 7.21 17.45
N HIS A 41 -6.72 6.76 18.46
CA HIS A 41 -6.56 7.47 19.75
C HIS A 41 -6.09 8.91 19.62
N MET A 42 -5.24 9.19 18.64
CA MET A 42 -4.58 10.50 18.51
C MET A 42 -5.48 11.54 17.85
N LEU A 43 -6.28 11.12 16.85
CA LEU A 43 -7.02 12.04 15.97
C LEU A 43 -8.52 11.77 15.91
N ASN A 44 -8.99 10.70 16.56
CA ASN A 44 -10.37 10.22 16.51
C ASN A 44 -10.88 10.00 15.06
N ARG A 45 -9.97 9.75 14.12
CA ARG A 45 -10.28 9.45 12.72
C ARG A 45 -10.56 7.96 12.58
N SER A 46 -11.62 7.63 11.86
CA SER A 46 -11.96 6.25 11.53
C SER A 46 -11.42 5.86 10.17
N ALA A 47 -10.78 4.68 10.09
CA ALA A 47 -10.34 4.07 8.85
C ALA A 47 -10.62 2.56 8.90
N SER A 48 -11.01 1.97 7.76
CA SER A 48 -11.29 0.53 7.68
C SER A 48 -10.06 -0.29 8.09
N LEU A 49 -10.29 -1.50 8.61
CA LEU A 49 -9.20 -2.41 8.96
C LEU A 49 -8.33 -2.74 7.73
N GLU A 50 -8.96 -2.88 6.57
CA GLU A 50 -8.27 -3.03 5.28
C GLU A 50 -7.31 -1.87 5.00
N THR A 51 -7.75 -0.62 5.16
CA THR A 51 -6.90 0.56 4.93
C THR A 51 -5.74 0.62 5.90
N ARG A 52 -6.00 0.38 7.19
CA ARG A 52 -4.96 0.34 8.22
C ARG A 52 -3.90 -0.73 7.92
N GLY A 53 -4.32 -1.93 7.52
CA GLY A 53 -3.41 -3.01 7.12
C GLY A 53 -2.58 -2.66 5.89
N ASN A 54 -3.21 -2.13 4.84
CA ASN A 54 -2.53 -1.81 3.58
C ASN A 54 -1.51 -0.68 3.75
N VAL A 55 -1.76 0.28 4.65
CA VAL A 55 -0.76 1.28 5.04
C VAL A 55 0.37 0.65 5.87
N ALA A 56 0.06 -0.25 6.80
CA ALA A 56 1.06 -0.90 7.65
C ALA A 56 2.01 -1.85 6.88
N TYR A 57 1.65 -2.28 5.66
CA TYR A 57 2.56 -3.03 4.79
C TYR A 57 3.78 -2.22 4.32
N CYS A 58 3.70 -0.90 4.30
CA CYS A 58 4.86 -0.03 4.06
C CYS A 58 5.66 0.12 5.36
N GLY A 59 6.26 -0.99 5.78
CA GLY A 59 6.92 -1.11 7.07
C GLY A 59 7.13 -2.56 7.49
N THR A 60 7.39 -2.74 8.78
CA THR A 60 7.58 -4.05 9.40
C THR A 60 6.27 -4.84 9.56
N PHE A 61 5.13 -4.16 9.41
CA PHE A 61 3.79 -4.66 9.74
C PHE A 61 3.67 -5.13 11.21
N GLY A 62 2.44 -5.25 11.71
CA GLY A 62 2.16 -5.69 13.06
C GLY A 62 0.79 -5.23 13.54
N TYR A 63 0.41 -5.65 14.73
CA TYR A 63 -0.85 -5.26 15.37
C TYR A 63 -0.57 -4.70 16.76
N GLU A 64 -1.29 -3.65 17.09
CA GLU A 64 -1.26 -3.00 18.39
C GLU A 64 -2.69 -2.53 18.70
N LEU A 65 -3.55 -3.52 18.97
CA LEU A 65 -4.94 -3.36 19.37
C LEU A 65 -5.39 -4.58 20.17
N ASP A 66 -6.46 -4.45 20.95
CA ASP A 66 -7.02 -5.58 21.70
C ASP A 66 -7.79 -6.54 20.78
N LEU A 67 -7.19 -7.69 20.49
CA LEU A 67 -7.77 -8.71 19.62
C LEU A 67 -8.98 -9.43 20.24
N THR A 68 -9.24 -9.26 21.54
CA THR A 68 -10.38 -9.89 22.22
C THR A 68 -11.70 -9.18 21.96
N ILE A 69 -11.65 -7.92 21.51
CA ILE A 69 -12.82 -7.06 21.30
C ILE A 69 -13.16 -6.79 19.83
N ILE A 70 -12.31 -7.21 18.88
CA ILE A 70 -12.62 -7.11 17.45
C ILE A 70 -13.65 -8.15 17.01
N THR A 71 -14.44 -7.81 15.99
CA THR A 71 -15.47 -8.69 15.43
C THR A 71 -14.87 -9.92 14.74
N GLU A 72 -15.66 -10.98 14.55
CA GLU A 72 -15.21 -12.15 13.80
C GLU A 72 -14.84 -11.80 12.35
N GLU A 73 -15.56 -10.86 11.72
CA GLU A 73 -15.22 -10.34 10.39
C GLU A 73 -13.84 -9.66 10.38
N GLU A 74 -13.56 -8.82 11.37
CA GLU A 74 -12.24 -8.19 11.53
C GLU A 74 -11.13 -9.21 11.80
N LYS A 75 -11.42 -10.29 12.53
CA LYS A 75 -10.45 -11.39 12.73
C LYS A 75 -10.12 -12.09 11.42
N GLU A 76 -11.10 -12.33 10.56
CA GLU A 76 -10.83 -12.92 9.23
C GLU A 76 -9.99 -11.97 8.38
N ILE A 77 -10.32 -10.68 8.33
CA ILE A 77 -9.48 -9.68 7.65
C ILE A 77 -8.06 -9.68 8.22
N ALA A 78 -7.91 -9.74 9.55
CA ALA A 78 -6.59 -9.75 10.17
C ALA A 78 -5.77 -11.00 9.81
N LYS A 79 -6.42 -12.18 9.71
CA LYS A 79 -5.79 -13.42 9.24
C LYS A 79 -5.33 -13.29 7.79
N GLU A 80 -6.19 -12.79 6.90
CA GLU A 80 -5.85 -12.54 5.50
C GLU A 80 -4.67 -11.58 5.39
N GLN A 81 -4.66 -10.52 6.19
CA GLN A 81 -3.57 -9.55 6.18
C GLN A 81 -2.23 -10.16 6.63
N VAL A 82 -2.24 -11.02 7.65
CA VAL A 82 -1.04 -11.74 8.11
C VAL A 82 -0.57 -12.73 7.06
N THR A 83 -1.48 -13.46 6.40
CA THR A 83 -1.16 -14.39 5.32
C THR A 83 -0.52 -13.64 4.15
N PHE A 84 -1.16 -12.57 3.67
CA PHE A 84 -0.63 -11.72 2.61
C PHE A 84 0.77 -11.19 2.95
N TYR A 85 0.96 -10.63 4.15
CA TYR A 85 2.28 -10.10 4.53
C TYR A 85 3.34 -11.19 4.62
N LYS A 86 2.99 -12.40 5.08
CA LYS A 86 3.93 -13.53 5.15
C LYS A 86 4.35 -14.02 3.76
N GLU A 87 3.38 -14.19 2.85
CA GLU A 87 3.63 -14.63 1.48
C GLU A 87 4.52 -13.63 0.72
N ASN A 88 4.32 -12.33 0.96
CA ASN A 88 5.00 -11.27 0.23
C ASN A 88 6.16 -10.63 1.03
N ARG A 89 6.48 -11.14 2.22
CA ARG A 89 7.39 -10.47 3.18
C ARG A 89 8.75 -10.15 2.58
N ARG A 90 9.31 -11.10 1.83
CA ARG A 90 10.64 -10.96 1.25
C ARG A 90 10.65 -9.83 0.23
N LEU A 91 9.65 -9.78 -0.65
CA LEU A 91 9.46 -8.69 -1.59
C LEU A 91 9.27 -7.37 -0.85
N ILE A 92 8.35 -7.31 0.11
CA ILE A 92 8.06 -6.07 0.84
C ILE A 92 9.29 -5.52 1.58
N GLN A 93 10.06 -6.38 2.24
CA GLN A 93 11.16 -5.93 3.09
C GLN A 93 12.46 -5.65 2.34
N PHE A 94 12.67 -6.27 1.16
CA PHE A 94 13.96 -6.24 0.48
C PHE A 94 13.90 -5.87 -1.00
N GLY A 95 12.70 -5.68 -1.55
CA GLY A 95 12.53 -5.19 -2.92
C GLY A 95 12.83 -3.70 -3.04
N ASP A 96 13.03 -3.27 -4.29
CA ASP A 96 13.25 -1.87 -4.62
C ASP A 96 11.97 -1.07 -4.43
N PHE A 97 12.00 -0.08 -3.53
CA PHE A 97 10.86 0.77 -3.20
C PHE A 97 10.82 2.03 -4.06
N TYR A 98 9.71 2.23 -4.76
CA TYR A 98 9.45 3.40 -5.60
C TYR A 98 8.26 4.19 -5.06
N ARG A 99 8.48 5.49 -4.81
CA ARG A 99 7.41 6.45 -4.53
C ARG A 99 6.77 6.88 -5.85
N LEU A 100 5.45 6.66 -6.00
CA LEU A 100 4.73 6.94 -7.24
C LEU A 100 3.89 8.22 -7.16
N LEU A 101 3.18 8.43 -6.05
CA LEU A 101 2.39 9.65 -5.80
C LEU A 101 2.69 10.18 -4.40
N SER A 102 2.94 11.48 -4.29
CA SER A 102 3.26 12.14 -3.04
C SER A 102 2.00 12.56 -2.27
N PRO A 103 1.83 12.12 -1.00
CA PRO A 103 0.73 12.59 -0.15
C PRO A 103 0.87 14.09 0.24
N PHE A 104 1.97 14.74 -0.14
CA PHE A 104 2.18 16.17 0.09
C PHE A 104 1.73 17.05 -1.09
N GLU A 105 1.55 16.45 -2.27
CA GLU A 105 1.24 17.18 -3.51
C GLU A 105 -0.23 17.05 -3.92
N GLY A 106 -1.00 16.22 -3.22
CA GLY A 106 -2.39 15.99 -3.56
C GLY A 106 -3.15 15.17 -2.52
N ASN A 107 -4.25 14.60 -2.99
CA ASN A 107 -5.22 13.87 -2.19
C ASN A 107 -5.00 12.33 -2.26
N GLU A 108 -3.84 11.92 -2.74
CA GLU A 108 -3.53 10.55 -3.13
C GLU A 108 -2.10 10.22 -2.72
N ALA A 109 -1.86 8.95 -2.41
CA ALA A 109 -0.53 8.43 -2.15
C ALA A 109 -0.39 7.11 -2.90
N ALA A 110 0.78 6.84 -3.44
CA ALA A 110 1.06 5.55 -4.04
C ALA A 110 2.55 5.24 -3.98
N TRP A 111 2.85 3.97 -3.83
CA TRP A 111 4.19 3.42 -3.89
C TRP A 111 4.13 2.01 -4.46
N MET A 112 5.28 1.51 -4.88
CA MET A 112 5.42 0.13 -5.28
C MET A 112 6.75 -0.46 -4.84
N ILE A 113 6.79 -1.78 -4.75
CA ILE A 113 7.96 -2.56 -4.38
C ILE A 113 8.19 -3.59 -5.48
N VAL A 114 9.39 -3.63 -6.06
CA VAL A 114 9.75 -4.52 -7.16
C VAL A 114 10.84 -5.48 -6.70
N SER A 115 10.76 -6.75 -7.11
CA SER A 115 11.84 -7.71 -6.85
C SER A 115 13.12 -7.32 -7.59
N GLU A 116 14.28 -7.72 -7.08
CA GLU A 116 15.59 -7.42 -7.68
C GLU A 116 15.68 -7.87 -9.15
N ASP A 117 15.09 -9.02 -9.46
CA ASP A 117 15.02 -9.60 -10.82
C ASP A 117 13.81 -9.09 -11.64
N ARG A 118 13.03 -8.16 -11.09
CA ARG A 118 11.82 -7.56 -11.69
C ARG A 118 10.74 -8.58 -12.08
N SER A 119 10.77 -9.77 -11.50
CA SER A 119 9.79 -10.83 -11.72
C SER A 119 8.47 -10.59 -10.99
N GLU A 120 8.47 -9.86 -9.89
CA GLU A 120 7.27 -9.58 -9.09
C GLU A 120 7.23 -8.13 -8.63
N ALA A 121 6.04 -7.56 -8.51
CA ALA A 121 5.86 -6.25 -7.91
C ALA A 121 4.54 -6.12 -7.13
N ILE A 122 4.54 -5.31 -6.08
CA ILE A 122 3.35 -4.90 -5.33
C ILE A 122 3.18 -3.40 -5.49
N VAL A 123 1.99 -2.97 -5.92
CA VAL A 123 1.63 -1.56 -6.03
C VAL A 123 0.55 -1.26 -5.00
N SER A 124 0.76 -0.26 -4.16
CA SER A 124 -0.21 0.23 -3.18
C SER A 124 -0.64 1.65 -3.54
N TYR A 125 -1.95 1.87 -3.61
CA TYR A 125 -2.57 3.15 -3.88
C TYR A 125 -3.58 3.49 -2.79
N PHE A 126 -3.59 4.76 -2.38
CA PHE A 126 -4.46 5.29 -1.33
C PHE A 126 -5.09 6.60 -1.82
N HIS A 127 -6.39 6.72 -1.59
CA HIS A 127 -7.19 7.89 -1.86
C HIS A 127 -7.73 8.44 -0.54
N VAL A 128 -7.47 9.72 -0.26
CA VAL A 128 -7.72 10.28 1.06
C VAL A 128 -9.16 10.79 1.18
N LEU A 129 -9.56 11.81 0.43
CA LEU A 129 -10.91 12.38 0.49
C LEU A 129 -11.69 12.15 -0.80
N ALA A 130 -12.93 11.66 -0.69
CA ALA A 130 -13.84 11.59 -1.83
C ALA A 130 -14.08 12.98 -2.41
N GLN A 131 -14.09 13.08 -3.75
CA GLN A 131 -14.31 14.34 -4.46
C GLN A 131 -15.39 14.15 -5.53
N PRO A 132 -16.36 15.08 -5.64
CA PRO A 132 -17.34 15.02 -6.70
C PRO A 132 -16.66 15.25 -8.06
N ASN A 133 -17.09 14.51 -9.08
CA ASN A 133 -16.61 14.64 -10.46
C ASN A 133 -15.08 14.59 -10.59
N CYS A 134 -14.42 13.74 -9.79
CA CYS A 134 -13.02 13.44 -10.01
C CYS A 134 -12.87 12.74 -11.38
N GLY A 135 -12.03 13.28 -12.26
CA GLY A 135 -11.74 12.68 -13.56
C GLY A 135 -11.11 11.30 -13.44
N PHE A 136 -10.82 10.66 -14.58
CA PHE A 136 -10.10 9.39 -14.59
C PHE A 136 -8.67 9.57 -14.07
N ARG A 137 -8.20 8.58 -13.32
CA ARG A 137 -6.87 8.58 -12.69
C ARG A 137 -6.12 7.32 -13.08
N SER A 138 -4.82 7.45 -13.30
CA SER A 138 -3.91 6.33 -13.46
C SER A 138 -2.67 6.50 -12.59
N VAL A 139 -2.12 5.37 -12.13
CA VAL A 139 -0.88 5.30 -11.37
C VAL A 139 0.19 4.75 -12.30
N ARG A 140 1.11 5.60 -12.75
CA ARG A 140 2.25 5.18 -13.57
C ARG A 140 3.26 4.44 -12.70
N LEU A 141 3.68 3.26 -13.16
CA LEU A 141 4.60 2.40 -12.42
C LEU A 141 6.06 2.75 -12.74
N GLN A 142 6.99 2.18 -11.98
CA GLN A 142 8.43 2.35 -12.12
C GLN A 142 9.17 1.04 -11.81
N GLY A 143 10.41 0.92 -12.27
CA GLY A 143 11.28 -0.21 -11.92
C GLY A 143 10.99 -1.54 -12.63
N LEU A 144 9.98 -1.59 -13.50
CA LEU A 144 9.65 -2.78 -14.31
C LEU A 144 10.59 -2.94 -15.51
N GLU A 145 10.59 -4.13 -16.11
CA GLU A 145 11.29 -4.38 -17.37
C GLU A 145 10.40 -3.98 -18.57
N ALA A 146 10.86 -3.02 -19.37
CA ALA A 146 10.04 -2.41 -20.42
C ALA A 146 9.56 -3.40 -21.49
N ASN A 147 10.38 -4.41 -21.83
CA ASN A 147 10.09 -5.38 -22.89
C ASN A 147 9.45 -6.68 -22.37
N ALA A 148 8.97 -6.69 -21.12
CA ALA A 148 8.36 -7.86 -20.50
C ALA A 148 6.85 -7.66 -20.33
N ASP A 149 6.11 -8.77 -20.33
CA ASP A 149 4.70 -8.78 -20.02
C ASP A 149 4.48 -9.10 -18.53
N TYR A 150 3.56 -8.38 -17.90
CA TYR A 150 3.21 -8.53 -16.49
C TYR A 150 1.72 -8.87 -16.35
N GLU A 151 1.43 -9.97 -15.67
CA GLU A 151 0.09 -10.37 -15.26
C GLU A 151 -0.29 -9.68 -13.95
N LEU A 152 -1.47 -9.07 -13.92
CA LEU A 152 -2.10 -8.57 -12.71
C LEU A 152 -2.87 -9.70 -12.01
N LEU A 153 -2.34 -10.22 -10.91
CA LEU A 153 -2.83 -11.44 -10.26
C LEU A 153 -4.28 -11.36 -9.79
N GLU A 154 -4.78 -10.16 -9.47
CA GLU A 154 -6.16 -9.96 -9.04
C GLU A 154 -7.19 -10.08 -10.17
N SER A 155 -6.76 -10.00 -11.44
CA SER A 155 -7.66 -9.95 -12.60
C SER A 155 -7.29 -10.88 -13.75
N GLY A 156 -6.05 -11.38 -13.79
CA GLY A 156 -5.47 -12.12 -14.91
C GLY A 156 -5.19 -11.26 -16.15
N GLN A 157 -5.37 -9.94 -16.09
CA GLN A 157 -5.03 -9.05 -17.20
C GLN A 157 -3.52 -8.93 -17.35
N VAL A 158 -3.06 -8.89 -18.60
CA VAL A 158 -1.64 -8.79 -18.95
C VAL A 158 -1.36 -7.43 -19.59
N PHE A 159 -0.28 -6.80 -19.18
CA PHE A 159 0.16 -5.49 -19.67
C PHE A 159 1.67 -5.52 -19.95
N GLY A 160 2.10 -4.74 -20.95
CA GLY A 160 3.54 -4.51 -21.17
C GLY A 160 4.15 -3.70 -20.03
N GLY A 161 5.40 -3.98 -19.67
CA GLY A 161 6.12 -3.20 -18.66
C GLY A 161 6.28 -1.74 -19.06
N ASP A 162 6.48 -1.47 -20.36
CA ASP A 162 6.47 -0.13 -20.94
C ASP A 162 5.12 0.57 -20.85
N GLU A 163 4.02 -0.15 -21.10
CA GLU A 163 2.64 0.32 -20.94
C GLU A 163 2.36 0.71 -19.48
N LEU A 164 2.72 -0.15 -18.53
CA LEU A 164 2.55 0.11 -17.10
C LEU A 164 3.36 1.31 -16.62
N MET A 165 4.55 1.53 -17.16
CA MET A 165 5.38 2.69 -16.80
C MET A 165 4.95 3.99 -17.52
N SER A 166 4.37 3.91 -18.72
CA SER A 166 4.00 5.08 -19.51
C SER A 166 2.56 5.53 -19.30
N VAL A 167 1.61 4.59 -19.32
CA VAL A 167 0.17 4.82 -19.20
C VAL A 167 -0.30 4.64 -17.75
N GLY A 168 0.19 3.59 -17.09
CA GLY A 168 -0.12 3.28 -15.70
C GLY A 168 -1.38 2.44 -15.49
N LEU A 169 -1.57 1.98 -14.26
CA LEU A 169 -2.76 1.26 -13.82
C LEU A 169 -3.93 2.22 -13.61
N ARG A 170 -5.07 1.94 -14.23
CA ARG A 170 -6.29 2.72 -14.02
C ARG A 170 -6.84 2.50 -12.62
N VAL A 171 -7.10 3.59 -11.91
CA VAL A 171 -7.77 3.55 -10.60
C VAL A 171 -9.27 3.30 -10.80
N PRO A 172 -9.87 2.26 -10.18
CA PRO A 172 -11.31 2.05 -10.23
C PRO A 172 -12.09 3.23 -9.65
N VAL A 173 -13.09 3.72 -10.39
CA VAL A 173 -13.92 4.88 -10.00
C VAL A 173 -14.65 4.65 -8.68
N GLN A 174 -14.90 3.40 -8.30
CA GLN A 174 -15.53 3.05 -7.03
C GLN A 174 -14.68 3.48 -5.82
N LEU A 175 -13.35 3.51 -5.97
CA LEU A 175 -12.46 3.94 -4.89
C LEU A 175 -12.60 5.44 -4.63
N THR A 176 -12.88 6.26 -5.64
CA THR A 176 -12.96 7.71 -5.46
C THR A 176 -14.29 8.20 -4.88
N ARG A 177 -15.22 7.29 -4.54
CA ARG A 177 -16.56 7.61 -4.01
C ARG A 177 -16.65 7.63 -2.49
N ARG A 178 -15.61 7.20 -1.78
CA ARG A 178 -15.56 7.18 -0.31
C ARG A 178 -14.20 7.68 0.15
N ASP A 179 -14.18 8.25 1.36
CA ASP A 179 -12.92 8.62 2.00
C ASP A 179 -12.12 7.37 2.35
N PHE A 180 -10.79 7.55 2.40
CA PHE A 180 -9.83 6.58 2.91
C PHE A 180 -9.95 5.21 2.24
N THR A 181 -10.13 5.20 0.92
CA THR A 181 -10.12 3.98 0.11
C THR A 181 -8.71 3.71 -0.40
N ASN A 182 -8.47 2.47 -0.78
CA ASN A 182 -7.16 2.05 -1.23
C ASN A 182 -7.29 0.87 -2.20
N LYS A 183 -6.20 0.51 -2.85
CA LYS A 183 -6.08 -0.72 -3.63
C LYS A 183 -4.63 -1.20 -3.60
N VAL A 184 -4.48 -2.51 -3.47
CA VAL A 184 -3.21 -3.21 -3.67
C VAL A 184 -3.34 -4.07 -4.93
N TRP A 185 -2.31 -4.03 -5.76
CA TRP A 185 -2.17 -4.83 -6.98
C TRP A 185 -0.88 -5.64 -6.90
N ARG A 186 -0.92 -6.89 -7.36
CA ARG A 186 0.26 -7.75 -7.49
C ARG A 186 0.52 -8.05 -8.95
N LEU A 187 1.75 -7.81 -9.38
CA LEU A 187 2.22 -8.07 -10.72
C LEU A 187 3.18 -9.25 -10.70
N ARG A 188 3.09 -10.11 -11.72
CA ARG A 188 4.05 -11.18 -11.98
C ARG A 188 4.47 -11.12 -13.44
N LYS A 189 5.78 -11.11 -13.67
CA LYS A 189 6.38 -11.18 -15.00
C LYS A 189 6.08 -12.56 -15.61
N LEU A 190 5.63 -12.57 -16.85
CA LEU A 190 5.46 -13.79 -17.63
C LEU A 190 6.81 -14.26 -18.20
N PRO A 191 6.97 -15.59 -18.40
CA PRO A 191 8.22 -16.18 -18.90
C PRO A 191 8.59 -15.77 -20.32
#